data_AF-A0A128FLM1-F1
#
_entry.id   AF-A0A128FLM1-F1
#
_cell.length_a   1.000
_cell.length_b   1.000
_cell.length_c   1.000
_cell.angle_alpha   90.00
_cell.angle_beta   90.00
_cell.angle_gamma   90.00
#
_symmetry.space_group_name_H-M   'P 1'
#
loop_
_entity.id
_entity.type
_entity.pdbx_description
1 polymer ?
#
loop_
_entity_poly.entity_id
_entity_poly.type
_entity_poly.pdbx_seq_one_letter_code
_entity_poly.pdbx_strand_id
1 'polypeptide(L)'
;MVKNFGGPNKIYVSWGRDDQILAKECGQKGIVMPFSEFINLATLYRIQQRMKEKRIGHRAAQEAQGIEWEGRQHSAYVDAYNLAKLALTML
;
A
#
# COMPACT_ATOMS: atom_id res chain seq x y z
N MET A 1 -14.23 -24.44 5.91
CA MET A 1 -12.92 -23.81 5.61
C MET A 1 -13.06 -22.32 5.83
N VAL A 2 -12.40 -21.75 6.83
CA VAL A 2 -12.39 -20.29 7.03
C VAL A 2 -11.59 -19.68 5.89
N LYS A 3 -12.21 -18.82 5.07
CA LYS A 3 -11.50 -18.12 3.99
C LYS A 3 -10.67 -17.01 4.63
N ASN A 4 -9.34 -17.16 4.67
CA ASN A 4 -8.42 -16.14 5.21
C ASN A 4 -8.11 -15.01 4.20
N PHE A 5 -8.86 -14.94 3.11
CA PHE A 5 -8.61 -14.10 1.95
C PHE A 5 -9.91 -13.45 1.48
N GLY A 6 -9.78 -12.30 0.81
CA GLY A 6 -10.90 -11.45 0.38
C GLY A 6 -11.13 -10.26 1.32
N GLY A 7 -11.76 -9.22 0.78
CA GLY A 7 -12.03 -7.94 1.45
C GLY A 7 -12.61 -8.02 2.86
N PRO A 8 -13.56 -8.93 3.15
CA PRO A 8 -14.12 -9.04 4.51
C PRO A 8 -13.11 -9.48 5.57
N ASN A 9 -11.98 -10.06 5.17
CA ASN A 9 -10.98 -10.63 6.09
C ASN A 9 -9.62 -9.90 6.02
N LYS A 10 -9.43 -9.00 5.06
CA LYS A 10 -8.16 -8.33 4.77
C LYS A 10 -8.41 -6.89 4.30
N ILE A 11 -7.73 -5.95 4.95
CA ILE A 11 -7.66 -4.56 4.50
C ILE A 11 -6.66 -4.48 3.35
N TYR A 12 -7.05 -3.88 2.24
CA TYR A 12 -6.14 -3.62 1.13
C TYR A 12 -5.28 -2.40 1.44
N VAL A 13 -3.97 -2.47 1.19
CA VAL A 13 -3.06 -1.37 1.44
C VAL A 13 -2.17 -1.13 0.23
N SER A 14 -1.84 0.13 -0.04
CA SER A 14 -0.84 0.48 -1.05
C SER A 14 -0.12 1.78 -0.70
N TRP A 15 1.00 2.02 -1.39
CA TRP A 15 1.69 3.31 -1.35
C TRP A 15 1.09 4.26 -2.39
N GLY A 16 -0.08 4.81 -2.11
CA GLY A 16 -0.81 5.67 -3.04
C GLY A 16 -2.30 5.35 -3.12
N ARG A 17 -2.86 5.44 -4.32
CA ARG A 17 -4.30 5.30 -4.60
C ARG A 17 -4.57 4.18 -5.60
N ASP A 18 -3.90 3.05 -5.40
CA ASP A 18 -4.07 1.88 -6.27
C ASP A 18 -5.48 1.31 -6.16
N ASP A 19 -6.18 1.58 -5.05
CA ASP A 19 -7.62 1.29 -4.89
C ASP A 19 -8.46 1.86 -6.02
N GLN A 20 -8.17 3.08 -6.48
CA GLN A 20 -8.89 3.73 -7.56
C GLN A 20 -8.60 3.07 -8.91
N ILE A 21 -7.36 2.65 -9.14
CA ILE A 21 -6.95 1.94 -10.35
C ILE A 21 -7.64 0.58 -10.42
N LEU A 22 -7.59 -0.17 -9.31
CA LEU A 22 -8.22 -1.48 -9.20
C LEU A 22 -9.75 -1.39 -9.34
N ALA A 23 -10.39 -0.43 -8.67
CA ALA A 23 -11.84 -0.23 -8.77
C ALA A 23 -12.27 0.10 -10.21
N LYS A 24 -11.50 0.93 -10.91
CA LYS A 24 -11.75 1.25 -12.33
C LYS A 24 -11.65 0.00 -13.21
N GLU A 25 -10.58 -0.79 -13.04
CA GLU A 25 -10.38 -2.03 -13.80
C GLU A 25 -11.50 -3.04 -13.53
N CYS A 26 -11.89 -3.21 -12.27
CA CYS A 26 -13.03 -4.04 -11.87
C CYS A 26 -14.32 -3.59 -12.55
N GLY A 27 -14.63 -2.29 -12.52
CA GLY A 27 -15.81 -1.72 -13.18
C GLY A 27 -15.82 -1.96 -14.69
N GLN A 28 -14.68 -1.80 -15.37
CA GLN A 28 -14.55 -2.07 -16.81
C GLN A 28 -14.78 -3.53 -17.19
N LYS A 29 -14.48 -4.45 -16.27
CA LYS A 29 -14.65 -5.90 -16.47
C LYS A 29 -15.96 -6.45 -15.91
N GLY A 30 -16.83 -5.60 -15.35
CA GLY A 30 -18.06 -6.05 -14.67
C GLY A 30 -17.78 -6.91 -13.42
N ILE A 31 -16.61 -6.75 -12.80
CA ILE A 31 -16.19 -7.46 -11.60
C ILE A 31 -16.49 -6.58 -10.38
N VAL A 32 -17.09 -7.14 -9.35
CA VAL A 32 -17.28 -6.44 -8.07
C VAL A 32 -15.93 -6.25 -7.38
N MET A 33 -15.67 -5.05 -6.85
CA MET A 33 -14.44 -4.75 -6.12
C MET A 33 -14.24 -5.77 -4.99
N PRO A 34 -13.11 -6.52 -4.95
CA PRO A 34 -12.93 -7.62 -4.01
C PRO A 34 -12.59 -7.16 -2.59
N PHE A 35 -12.25 -5.87 -2.40
CA PHE A 35 -11.90 -5.27 -1.12
C PHE A 35 -12.92 -4.20 -0.72
N SER A 36 -13.39 -4.25 0.52
CA SER A 36 -14.30 -3.27 1.12
C SER A 36 -13.57 -2.14 1.84
N GLU A 37 -12.33 -2.38 2.28
CA GLU A 37 -11.53 -1.45 3.07
C GLU A 37 -10.18 -1.21 2.41
N PHE A 38 -9.70 0.04 2.49
CA PHE A 38 -8.42 0.45 1.92
C PHE A 38 -7.68 1.46 2.80
N ILE A 39 -6.36 1.29 2.94
CA ILE A 39 -5.46 2.26 3.59
C ILE A 39 -4.36 2.69 2.61
N ASN A 40 -4.24 4.00 2.42
CA ASN A 40 -3.10 4.60 1.74
C ASN A 40 -1.97 4.84 2.75
N LEU A 41 -0.94 3.98 2.73
CA LEU A 41 0.20 4.07 3.65
C LEU A 41 1.05 5.33 3.44
N ALA A 42 1.07 5.91 2.23
CA ALA A 42 1.76 7.17 1.99
C ALA A 42 1.09 8.33 2.75
N THR A 43 -0.24 8.32 2.87
CA THR A 43 -0.97 9.30 3.70
C THR A 43 -0.70 9.07 5.18
N LEU A 44 -0.77 7.83 5.64
CA LEU A 44 -0.50 7.49 7.05
C LEU A 44 0.91 7.90 7.47
N TYR A 45 1.91 7.59 6.64
CA TYR A 45 3.30 7.97 6.88
C TYR A 45 3.46 9.49 7.02
N ARG A 46 2.85 10.27 6.12
CA ARG A 46 2.91 11.74 6.17
C ARG A 46 2.29 12.29 7.46
N ILE A 47 1.20 11.69 7.94
CA ILE A 47 0.57 12.06 9.21
C ILE A 47 1.53 11.81 10.37
N GLN A 48 2.11 10.61 10.45
CA GLN A 48 3.05 10.23 11.52
C GLN A 48 4.29 11.12 11.54
N GLN A 49 4.84 11.43 10.37
CA GLN A 49 6.03 12.28 10.21
C GLN A 49 5.70 13.78 10.19
N ARG A 50 4.44 14.17 10.42
CA ARG A 50 3.96 15.57 10.43
C ARG A 50 4.35 16.35 9.16
N MET A 51 4.37 15.69 8.01
CA MET A 51 4.78 16.27 6.72
C MET A 51 3.63 17.04 6.05
N LYS A 52 3.68 18.37 6.12
CA LYS A 52 2.75 19.26 5.41
C LYS A 52 3.21 19.48 3.97
N GLU A 53 2.28 19.38 3.01
CA GLU A 53 2.44 19.68 1.57
C GLU A 53 3.55 18.94 0.80
N LYS A 54 4.39 18.18 1.48
CA LYS A 54 5.48 17.40 0.88
C LYS A 54 5.01 15.99 0.59
N ARG A 55 5.23 15.54 -0.65
CA ARG A 55 5.16 14.13 -1.04
C ARG A 55 6.50 13.46 -0.80
N ILE A 56 6.45 12.18 -0.45
CA ILE A 56 7.64 11.32 -0.32
C ILE A 56 7.38 10.01 -1.06
N GLY A 57 8.37 9.58 -1.84
CA GLY A 57 8.32 8.31 -2.53
C GLY A 57 8.49 7.14 -1.56
N HIS A 58 7.96 5.98 -1.90
CA HIS A 58 7.99 4.78 -1.06
C HIS A 58 9.41 4.44 -0.59
N ARG A 59 10.35 4.31 -1.52
CA ARG A 59 11.76 4.02 -1.23
C ARG A 59 12.39 5.06 -0.30
N ALA A 60 12.18 6.35 -0.57
CA ALA A 60 12.72 7.42 0.26
C ALA A 60 12.12 7.41 1.69
N ALA A 61 10.84 7.05 1.83
CA ALA A 61 10.23 6.90 3.14
C ALA A 61 10.84 5.72 3.92
N GLN A 62 11.07 4.59 3.23
CA GLN A 62 11.72 3.42 3.81
C GLN A 62 13.17 3.70 4.24
N GLU A 63 13.95 4.35 3.37
CA GLU A 63 15.33 4.77 3.67
C GLU A 63 15.38 5.77 4.85
N ALA A 64 14.40 6.67 4.96
CA ALA A 64 14.30 7.60 6.10
C ALA A 64 14.00 6.91 7.44
N GLN A 65 13.49 5.68 7.42
CA GLN A 65 13.32 4.83 8.61
C GLN A 65 14.51 3.89 8.84
N GLY A 66 15.60 4.02 8.07
CA GLY A 66 16.78 3.16 8.17
C GLY A 66 16.54 1.73 7.68
N ILE A 67 15.50 1.50 6.87
CA ILE A 67 15.18 0.19 6.32
C ILE A 67 15.78 0.10 4.91
N GLU A 68 16.62 -0.91 4.67
CA GLU A 68 17.22 -1.12 3.35
C GLU A 68 16.18 -1.56 2.30
N TRP A 69 16.32 -1.02 1.09
CA TRP A 69 15.50 -1.43 -0.05
C TRP A 69 16.01 -2.75 -0.62
N GLU A 70 15.13 -3.74 -0.77
CA GLU A 70 15.47 -5.05 -1.33
C GLU A 70 15.01 -5.16 -2.78
N GLY A 71 15.85 -5.71 -3.65
CA GLY A 71 15.49 -6.01 -5.04
C GLY A 71 15.34 -4.79 -5.95
N ARG A 72 14.73 -5.01 -7.13
CA ARG A 72 14.56 -3.98 -8.17
C ARG A 72 13.24 -3.23 -8.01
N GLN A 73 13.32 -1.91 -7.90
CA GLN A 73 12.17 -1.00 -7.89
C GLN A 73 11.32 -1.15 -9.17
N HIS A 74 10.01 -0.91 -9.06
CA HIS A 74 9.00 -1.07 -10.12
C HIS A 74 8.65 -2.52 -10.47
N SER A 75 8.98 -3.46 -9.58
CA SER A 75 8.37 -4.78 -9.57
C SER A 75 7.27 -4.79 -8.52
N ALA A 76 6.03 -5.09 -8.90
CA ALA A 76 4.88 -5.05 -7.98
C ALA A 76 5.09 -5.93 -6.74
N TYR A 77 5.71 -7.10 -6.91
CA TYR A 77 6.05 -7.99 -5.79
C TYR A 77 7.09 -7.37 -4.87
N VAL A 78 8.18 -6.84 -5.44
CA VAL A 78 9.28 -6.23 -4.67
C VAL A 78 8.78 -4.99 -3.93
N ASP A 79 7.99 -4.15 -4.61
CA ASP A 79 7.41 -2.95 -4.02
C ASP A 79 6.44 -3.32 -2.89
N ALA A 80 5.60 -4.35 -3.05
CA ALA A 80 4.70 -4.83 -2.00
C ALA A 80 5.47 -5.42 -0.79
N TYR A 81 6.53 -6.18 -1.04
CA TYR A 81 7.37 -6.74 0.02
C TYR A 81 8.07 -5.64 0.84
N ASN A 82 8.68 -4.67 0.17
CA ASN A 82 9.29 -3.51 0.80
C ASN A 82 8.26 -2.66 1.56
N LEU A 83 7.06 -2.50 0.99
CA LEU A 83 5.96 -1.80 1.65
C LEU A 83 5.51 -2.50 2.92
N ALA A 84 5.48 -3.83 2.93
CA ALA A 84 5.18 -4.60 4.13
C ALA A 84 6.22 -4.37 5.24
N LYS A 85 7.52 -4.29 4.91
CA LYS A 85 8.57 -3.95 5.87
C LYS A 85 8.35 -2.57 6.49
N LEU A 86 8.03 -1.56 5.68
CA LEU A 86 7.74 -0.21 6.17
C LEU A 86 6.44 -0.18 6.99
N ALA A 87 5.40 -0.91 6.58
CA ALA A 87 4.14 -0.96 7.31
C ALA A 87 4.32 -1.53 8.74
N LEU A 88 5.20 -2.51 8.93
CA LEU A 88 5.51 -3.09 10.25
C LEU A 88 6.12 -2.09 11.24
N THR A 89 6.69 -0.99 10.77
CA THR A 89 7.21 0.07 11.66
C THR A 89 6.18 1.18 11.92
N MET A 90 5.05 1.15 11.20
CA MET A 90 4.02 2.18 11.24
C MET A 90 2.72 1.75 11.94
N LEU A 91 2.44 0.44 11.98
CA LEU A 91 1.23 -0.19 12.50
C LEU A 91 1.52 -1.01 13.75
#